data_AF-A0A3C0GHS0-F1
#
_entry.id   AF-A0A3C0GHS0-F1
#
_cell.length_a   1.000
_cell.length_b   1.000
_cell.length_c   1.000
_cell.angle_alpha   90.00
_cell.angle_beta   90.00
_cell.angle_gamma   90.00
#
_symmetry.space_group_name_H-M   'P 1'
#
loop_
_entity.id
_entity.type
_entity.pdbx_description
1 polymer ?
#
loop_
_entity_poly.entity_id
_entity_poly.type
_entity_poly.pdbx_seq_one_letter_code
_entity_poly.pdbx_strand_id
1 'polypeptide(L)' 'MCFICNDLDKGKMTPWEAKANLIEMSISLDVEHFEEVIDKINKHIEENYENYCDFCGCDPCDCDWGQE' A
#
# COMPACT_ATOMS: atom_id res chain seq x y z
N MET A 1 13.45 9.62 1.46
CA MET A 1 12.01 9.33 1.59
C MET A 1 11.32 9.70 0.27
N CYS A 2 10.93 8.72 -0.53
CA CYS A 2 10.30 8.93 -1.84
C CYS A 2 8.82 9.38 -1.71
N PHE A 3 8.20 9.81 -2.81
CA PHE A 3 6.78 10.22 -2.81
C PHE A 3 5.86 9.08 -2.37
N ILE A 4 6.16 7.82 -2.72
CA ILE A 4 5.42 6.64 -2.26
C ILE A 4 5.40 6.59 -0.74
N CYS A 5 6.56 6.65 -0.08
CA CYS A 5 6.63 6.66 1.39
C CYS A 5 5.83 7.83 1.99
N ASN A 6 5.90 9.01 1.36
CA ASN A 6 5.27 10.23 1.86
C ASN A 6 3.74 10.20 1.73
N ASP A 7 3.21 9.65 0.64
CA ASP A 7 1.78 9.54 0.38
C ASP A 7 1.17 8.37 1.15
N LEU A 8 1.93 7.28 1.33
CA LEU A 8 1.58 6.15 2.20
C LEU A 8 1.45 6.58 3.67
N ASP A 9 2.44 7.31 4.22
CA ASP A 9 2.38 7.82 5.60
C ASP A 9 1.20 8.79 5.83
N LYS A 10 0.80 9.52 4.79
CA LYS A 10 -0.30 10.49 4.86
C LYS A 10 -1.67 9.87 4.61
N GLY A 11 -1.75 8.57 4.35
CA GLY A 11 -2.99 7.88 3.97
C GLY A 11 -3.60 8.41 2.67
N LYS A 12 -2.78 9.03 1.81
CA LYS A 12 -3.22 9.54 0.50
C LYS A 12 -3.18 8.48 -0.60
N MET A 13 -2.48 7.39 -0.33
CA MET A 13 -2.26 6.28 -1.22
C MET A 13 -2.39 5.00 -0.41
N THR A 14 -3.12 4.03 -0.94
CA THR A 14 -3.25 2.73 -0.32
C THR A 14 -1.93 1.95 -0.43
N PRO A 15 -1.67 0.99 0.47
CA PRO A 15 -0.48 0.15 0.37
C PRO A 15 -0.42 -0.63 -0.95
N TRP A 16 -1.57 -0.98 -1.51
CA TRP A 16 -1.68 -1.66 -2.80
C TRP A 16 -1.34 -0.75 -3.99
N GLU A 17 -1.85 0.49 -4.00
CA GLU A 17 -1.46 1.50 -4.99
C GLU A 17 0.03 1.84 -4.89
N ALA A 18 0.57 1.94 -3.67
CA ALA A 18 1.99 2.14 -3.44
C ALA A 18 2.83 1.02 -4.02
N LYS A 19 2.38 -0.24 -3.90
CA LYS A 19 3.04 -1.40 -4.52
C LYS A 19 3.02 -1.33 -6.05
N ALA A 20 1.89 -0.95 -6.65
CA ALA A 20 1.79 -0.79 -8.10
C ALA A 20 2.71 0.33 -8.61
N ASN A 21 2.70 1.50 -7.95
CA ASN A 21 3.58 2.62 -8.27
C ASN A 21 5.06 2.27 -8.09
N LEU A 22 5.40 1.46 -7.07
CA LEU A 22 6.77 1.00 -6.85
C LEU A 22 7.26 0.10 -8.00
N ILE A 23 6.39 -0.76 -8.56
CA ILE A 23 6.73 -1.61 -9.71
C ILE A 23 7.02 -0.73 -10.94
N GLU A 24 6.20 0.30 -11.20
CA GLU A 24 6.45 1.22 -12.32
C GLU A 24 7.74 2.01 -12.16
N MET A 25 8.10 2.34 -10.91
CA MET A 25 9.31 3.11 -10.60
C MET A 25 10.55 2.26 -10.29
N SER A 26 10.41 0.93 -10.29
CA SER A 26 11.49 -0.03 -9.99
C SER A 26 12.70 0.16 -10.89
N ILE A 27 12.50 0.62 -12.12
CA ILE A 27 13.55 0.87 -13.11
C ILE A 27 14.39 2.12 -12.77
N SER A 28 13.83 3.05 -11.99
CA SER A 28 14.48 4.32 -11.63
C SER A 28 14.98 4.36 -10.18
N LEU A 29 14.77 3.29 -9.43
CA LEU A 29 15.15 3.18 -8.02
C LEU A 29 16.38 2.27 -7.87
N ASP A 30 17.27 2.65 -6.97
CA ASP A 30 18.36 1.77 -6.56
C ASP A 30 17.82 0.60 -5.73
N VAL A 31 18.51 -0.54 -5.75
CA VAL A 31 18.02 -1.79 -5.15
C VAL A 31 17.80 -1.63 -3.66
N GLU A 32 18.72 -0.96 -2.95
CA GLU A 32 18.59 -0.69 -1.51
C GLU A 32 17.33 0.15 -1.20
N HIS A 33 17.03 1.14 -2.04
CA HIS A 33 15.85 1.97 -1.83
C HIS A 33 14.56 1.24 -2.19
N PHE A 34 14.59 0.38 -3.21
CA PHE A 34 13.45 -0.45 -3.58
C PHE A 34 13.07 -1.40 -2.43
N GLU A 35 14.06 -2.06 -1.80
CA GLU A 35 13.84 -2.92 -0.65
C GLU A 35 13.29 -2.15 0.56
N GLU A 36 13.84 -0.98 0.88
CA GLU A 36 13.33 -0.12 1.97
C GLU A 36 11.85 0.25 1.75
N VAL A 37 11.49 0.63 0.52
CA VAL A 37 10.12 1.05 0.21
C VAL A 37 9.17 -0.15 0.22
N ILE A 38 9.58 -1.32 -0.29
CA ILE A 38 8.74 -2.52 -0.31
C ILE A 38 8.47 -3.05 1.10
N ASP A 39 9.48 -3.03 1.98
CA ASP A 39 9.35 -3.45 3.38
C ASP A 39 8.34 -2.55 4.09
N LYS A 40 8.44 -1.24 3.87
CA LYS A 40 7.49 -0.28 4.42
C LYS A 40 6.06 -0.51 3.91
N ILE A 41 5.88 -0.74 2.61
CA ILE A 41 4.57 -1.05 2.03
C ILE A 41 4.00 -2.33 2.64
N ASN A 42 4.80 -3.39 2.73
CA ASN A 42 4.34 -4.65 3.31
C ASN A 42 3.93 -4.49 4.77
N LYS A 43 4.68 -3.71 5.56
CA LYS A 43 4.30 -3.39 6.93
C LYS A 43 2.95 -2.68 7.01
N HIS A 44 2.70 -1.70 6.13
CA HIS A 44 1.40 -1.05 6.06
C HIS A 44 0.28 -2.00 5.58
N ILE A 45 0.58 -2.95 4.68
CA ILE A 45 -0.36 -4.01 4.28
C ILE A 45 -0.69 -4.88 5.49
N GLU A 46 0.29 -5.32 6.28
CA GLU A 46 0.06 -6.13 7.47
C GLU A 46 -0.77 -5.38 8.51
N GLU A 47 -0.47 -4.10 8.75
CA GLU A 47 -1.22 -3.26 9.69
C GLU A 47 -2.65 -2.94 9.23
N ASN A 48 -2.91 -2.93 7.91
CA ASN A 48 -4.23 -2.64 7.33
C ASN A 48 -4.89 -3.87 6.69
N TYR A 49 -4.35 -5.08 6.91
CA TYR A 49 -4.85 -6.29 6.26
C TYR A 49 -6.31 -6.57 6.65
N GLU A 50 -6.71 -6.19 7.87
CA GLU A 50 -8.09 -6.29 8.35
C GLU A 50 -9.05 -5.33 7.62
N ASN A 51 -8.54 -4.24 7.03
CA ASN A 51 -9.33 -3.25 6.28
C ASN A 51 -9.40 -3.57 4.77
N TYR A 52 -8.57 -4.48 4.29
CA TYR A 52 -8.60 -4.94 2.90
C TYR A 52 -9.61 -6.08 2.75
N CYS A 53 -10.52 -5.95 1.77
CA CYS A 53 -11.46 -7.02 1.45
C CYS A 53 -11.05 -7.72 0.16
N ASP A 54 -10.69 -9.00 0.25
CA ASP A 54 -10.40 -9.86 -0.91
C ASP A 54 -11.56 -9.93 -1.91
N PHE A 55 -12.79 -9.76 -1.43
CA PHE A 55 -13.98 -9.80 -2.29
C PHE A 55 -14.17 -8.50 -3.06
N CYS A 56 -13.99 -7.35 -2.40
CA CYS A 56 -14.15 -6.04 -3.03
C CYS A 56 -12.89 -5.59 -3.76
N GLY A 57 -11.74 -6.19 -3.46
CA GLY A 57 -10.42 -5.82 -4.01
C GLY A 57 -10.04 -4.38 -3.69
N CYS A 58 -10.53 -3.82 -2.58
CA CYS A 58 -10.31 -2.43 -2.19
C CYS A 58 -9.87 -2.31 -0.73
N ASP A 59 -9.10 -1.26 -0.47
CA ASP A 59 -8.63 -0.81 0.84
C ASP A 59 -8.72 0.73 0.91
N PRO A 60 -9.23 1.34 2.00
CA PRO A 60 -10.04 0.68 3.01
C PRO A 60 -11.34 0.16 2.38
N CYS A 61 -11.76 -1.05 2.77
CA CYS A 61 -13.05 -1.56 2.33
C CYS A 61 -14.19 -0.97 3.15
N ASP A 62 -15.00 -0.13 2.51
CA ASP A 62 -16.30 0.30 3.03
C ASP A 62 -17.39 -0.76 2.82
N CYS A 63 -17.02 -2.03 2.69
CA CYS A 63 -17.98 -3.11 2.48
C CYS A 63 -18.79 -3.38 3.75
N ASP A 64 -19.95 -2.75 3.81
CA ASP A 64 -20.99 -2.96 4.80
C ASP A 64 -21.67 -4.32 4.53
N TRP A 65 -21.00 -5.43 4.85
CA TRP A 65 -21.55 -6.80 4.71
C TRP A 65 -22.70 -7.11 5.69
N GLY A 66 -23.50 -6.09 6.02
CA GLY A 66 -24.67 -6.18 6.89
C GLY A 66 -24.28 -6.43 8.34
N GLN A 67 -23.84 -5.40 9.06
CA GLN A 67 -24.17 -5.34 10.49
C GLN A 67 -25.65 -4.96 10.61
N GLU A 68 -26.54 -5.97 10.53
CA GLU A 68 -27.83 -5.95 11.22
C GLU A 68 -27.70 -6.52 12.63
#